data_AF-A0A972KPU3-F1
#
_entry.id   AF-A0A972KPU3-F1
#
_cell.length_a   1.000
_cell.length_b   1.000
_cell.length_c   1.000
_cell.angle_alpha   90.00
_cell.angle_beta   90.00
_cell.angle_gamma   90.00
#
_symmetry.space_group_name_H-M   'P 1'
#
loop_
_entity.id
_entity.type
_entity.pdbx_description
1 polymer ?
#
loop_
_entity_poly.entity_id
_entity_poly.type
_entity_poly.pdbx_seq_one_letter_code
_entity_poly.pdbx_strand_id
1 'polypeptide(L)'
;MTRQSRHECIWASVYGRPNEYCGLFDFECANCRFSAKQRRSEHESGRLYELPASYWLSREHLWLAPGPEGRCVIGIDHFLAESLQHVRSIIRPCTHSRLQIGKHCVWLFDIFGTISLRAPVAGVVIRSNWDLIRQPTLILTHPYGLGWLFEVRAEGHWQEGLLKGGEAIAFIQRSRNMLRDKVVAAQATEGCTVAADGGGLALDAIHQTMPDTYFELLSETITTGRAKTP
;
A
#
# COMPACT_ATOMS: atom_id res chain seq x y z
N MET A 1 4.40 -11.00 52.97
CA MET A 1 3.05 -11.11 52.40
C MET A 1 2.69 -9.78 51.75
N THR A 2 2.85 -9.66 50.44
CA THR A 2 2.26 -8.57 49.65
C THR A 2 1.88 -9.16 48.31
N ARG A 3 0.58 -9.41 48.19
CA ARG A 3 -0.10 -10.06 47.07
C ARG A 3 -0.26 -9.00 45.98
N GLN A 4 0.72 -8.86 45.07
CA GLN A 4 0.52 -8.06 43.87
C GLN A 4 -0.37 -8.86 42.91
N SER A 5 -1.57 -8.33 42.70
CA SER A 5 -2.54 -8.79 41.72
C SER A 5 -1.87 -8.82 40.34
N ARG A 6 -1.67 -10.04 39.82
CA ARG A 6 -1.36 -10.26 38.41
C ARG A 6 -2.57 -9.82 37.61
N HIS A 7 -2.53 -8.61 37.07
CA HIS A 7 -3.43 -8.23 36.00
C HIS A 7 -2.96 -8.97 34.74
N GLU A 8 -3.82 -9.84 34.21
CA GLU A 8 -3.61 -10.48 32.92
C GLU A 8 -3.51 -9.41 31.82
N CYS A 9 -2.60 -9.60 30.87
CA CYS A 9 -2.70 -8.94 29.59
C CYS A 9 -4.04 -9.35 28.95
N ILE A 10 -4.98 -8.42 28.86
CA ILE A 10 -6.27 -8.66 28.22
C ILE A 10 -6.05 -8.65 26.71
N TRP A 11 -6.16 -9.83 26.11
CA TRP A 11 -6.25 -10.06 24.67
C TRP A 11 -7.73 -10.13 24.24
N ALA A 12 -8.09 -9.56 23.08
CA ALA A 12 -9.26 -9.95 22.27
C ALA A 12 -9.27 -9.24 20.89
N SER A 13 -9.62 -9.83 19.73
CA SER A 13 -9.87 -11.24 19.33
C SER A 13 -9.86 -11.34 17.79
N VAL A 14 -9.18 -12.36 17.24
CA VAL A 14 -9.43 -12.88 15.88
C VAL A 14 -9.71 -14.39 16.02
N TYR A 15 -10.94 -14.81 15.74
CA TYR A 15 -11.41 -16.21 15.68
C TYR A 15 -11.18 -17.13 16.89
N GLY A 16 -11.22 -16.63 18.12
CA GLY A 16 -11.36 -17.49 19.31
C GLY A 16 -10.18 -18.43 19.59
N ARG A 17 -8.98 -18.17 19.07
CA ARG A 17 -7.74 -18.79 19.54
C ARG A 17 -6.69 -17.71 19.88
N PRO A 18 -6.17 -17.65 21.11
CA PRO A 18 -5.06 -16.78 21.44
C PRO A 18 -3.76 -17.31 20.82
N ASN A 19 -3.04 -16.46 20.09
CA ASN A 19 -1.67 -16.76 19.61
C ASN A 19 -0.65 -16.01 20.48
N GLU A 20 0.28 -16.77 21.03
CA GLU A 20 1.34 -16.30 21.94
C GLU A 20 2.51 -15.66 21.16
N TYR A 21 2.75 -14.36 21.34
CA TYR A 21 3.96 -13.70 20.81
C TYR A 21 4.84 -13.00 21.87
N CYS A 22 4.49 -13.06 23.16
CA CYS A 22 5.25 -12.40 24.23
C CYS A 22 5.80 -13.36 25.31
N GLY A 23 5.94 -14.64 25.02
CA GLY A 23 6.32 -15.66 26.02
C GLY A 23 7.82 -15.80 26.36
N LEU A 24 8.72 -15.02 25.76
CA LEU A 24 10.18 -15.24 25.90
C LEU A 24 10.90 -14.21 26.77
N PHE A 25 10.26 -13.11 27.19
CA PHE A 25 10.85 -12.10 28.07
C PHE A 25 9.77 -11.50 28.99
N ASP A 26 9.77 -11.92 30.26
CA ASP A 26 9.03 -11.46 31.46
C ASP A 26 8.14 -10.20 31.38
N PHE A 27 7.15 -10.17 30.48
CA PHE A 27 6.05 -9.18 30.45
C PHE A 27 6.46 -7.70 30.60
N GLU A 28 7.69 -7.34 30.26
CA GLU A 28 8.09 -5.95 30.09
C GLU A 28 7.63 -5.49 28.71
N CYS A 29 6.44 -4.89 28.63
CA CYS A 29 5.95 -4.25 27.41
C CYS A 29 6.96 -3.22 26.83
N ALA A 30 7.88 -2.70 27.64
CA ALA A 30 8.97 -1.82 27.19
C ALA A 30 10.06 -2.55 26.36
N ASN A 31 10.31 -3.83 26.60
CA ASN A 31 11.46 -4.59 26.06
C ASN A 31 11.10 -5.70 25.05
N CYS A 32 9.84 -5.82 24.65
CA CYS A 32 9.46 -6.78 23.60
C CYS A 32 10.22 -6.50 22.27
N ARG A 33 10.98 -7.49 21.80
CA ARG A 33 11.87 -7.40 20.62
C ARG A 33 11.12 -7.09 19.31
N PHE A 34 9.83 -7.39 19.24
CA PHE A 34 8.96 -7.03 18.11
C PHE A 34 8.51 -5.56 18.20
N SER A 35 8.06 -5.13 19.39
CA SER A 35 7.64 -3.75 19.67
C SER A 35 8.79 -2.74 19.68
N ALA A 36 10.01 -3.16 20.03
CA ALA A 36 11.21 -2.31 19.96
C ALA A 36 11.67 -2.08 18.50
N LYS A 37 11.41 -3.04 17.60
CA LYS A 37 11.63 -2.87 16.15
C LYS A 37 10.59 -1.95 15.51
N GLN A 38 9.32 -2.01 15.94
CA GLN A 38 8.29 -1.05 15.51
C GLN A 38 8.52 0.36 16.08
N ARG A 39 8.80 0.50 17.39
CA ARG A 39 8.99 1.83 18.04
C ARG A 39 10.24 2.58 17.58
N ARG A 40 11.35 1.88 17.26
CA ARG A 40 12.50 2.52 16.59
C ARG A 40 12.19 3.00 15.18
N SER A 41 11.10 2.53 14.57
CA SER A 41 10.68 2.94 13.22
C SER A 41 9.79 4.18 13.23
N GLU A 42 9.09 4.44 14.34
CA GLU A 42 8.11 5.53 14.44
C GLU A 42 8.73 6.86 14.90
N HIS A 43 9.97 6.83 15.42
CA HIS A 43 10.67 8.00 15.98
C HIS A 43 11.90 8.46 15.16
N GLU A 44 12.06 7.96 13.93
CA GLU A 44 12.99 8.50 12.93
C GLU A 44 12.16 9.14 11.82
N SER A 45 12.09 10.47 11.85
CA SER A 45 11.72 11.31 10.71
C SER A 45 12.32 10.76 9.41
N GLY A 46 11.48 10.28 8.48
CA GLY A 46 11.88 9.94 7.10
C GLY A 46 12.09 8.47 6.71
N ARG A 47 11.39 7.50 7.30
CA ARG A 47 11.41 6.11 6.76
C ARG A 47 10.46 5.92 5.59
N LEU A 48 11.01 6.08 4.39
CA LEU A 48 10.49 5.57 3.14
C LEU A 48 10.09 4.09 3.32
N TYR A 49 8.83 3.73 3.08
CA TYR A 49 8.48 2.32 2.99
C TYR A 49 9.14 1.77 1.72
N GLU A 50 10.22 1.01 1.88
CA GLU A 50 10.89 0.37 0.75
C GLU A 50 10.16 -0.92 0.35
N LEU A 51 9.98 -1.12 -0.96
CA LEU A 51 9.44 -2.35 -1.51
C LEU A 51 10.35 -3.52 -1.14
N PRO A 52 9.85 -4.57 -0.45
CA PRO A 52 10.67 -5.72 -0.10
C PRO A 52 11.27 -6.40 -1.34
N ALA A 53 12.56 -6.75 -1.31
CA ALA A 53 13.28 -7.29 -2.47
C ALA A 53 12.69 -8.61 -3.03
N SER A 54 11.97 -9.37 -2.20
CA SER A 54 11.30 -10.61 -2.61
C SER A 54 10.00 -10.37 -3.38
N TYR A 55 9.43 -9.16 -3.33
CA TYR A 55 8.14 -8.84 -3.92
C TYR A 55 8.27 -8.53 -5.41
N TRP A 56 7.19 -8.81 -6.14
CA TRP A 56 7.02 -8.37 -7.52
C TRP A 56 6.14 -7.12 -7.54
N LEU A 57 6.24 -6.33 -8.60
CA LEU A 57 5.46 -5.11 -8.77
C LEU A 57 4.84 -5.08 -10.17
N SER A 58 3.54 -4.80 -10.22
CA SER A 58 2.84 -4.54 -11.47
C SER A 58 2.97 -3.09 -11.90
N ARG A 59 2.71 -2.83 -13.18
CA ARG A 59 2.63 -1.45 -13.70
C ARG A 59 1.39 -0.67 -13.23
N GLU A 60 0.51 -1.31 -12.45
CA GLU A 60 -0.64 -0.67 -11.78
C GLU A 60 -0.32 -0.33 -10.32
N HIS A 61 0.96 -0.34 -9.92
CA HIS A 61 1.39 -0.09 -8.53
C HIS A 61 0.85 -1.10 -7.51
N LEU A 62 0.45 -2.30 -7.97
CA LEU A 62 0.14 -3.43 -7.10
C LEU A 62 1.39 -4.28 -6.88
N TRP A 63 1.80 -4.47 -5.62
CA TRP A 63 2.85 -5.42 -5.25
C TRP A 63 2.28 -6.82 -5.05
N LEU A 64 3.11 -7.84 -5.28
CA LEU A 64 2.79 -9.24 -5.05
C LEU A 64 3.87 -9.88 -4.18
N ALA A 65 3.50 -10.33 -2.99
CA ALA A 65 4.34 -11.11 -2.10
C ALA A 65 4.14 -12.61 -2.40
N PRO A 66 5.16 -13.30 -2.96
CA PRO A 66 5.02 -14.71 -3.30
C PRO A 66 4.97 -15.59 -2.05
N GLY A 67 4.10 -16.59 -2.10
CA GLY A 67 3.97 -17.67 -1.13
C GLY A 67 4.01 -19.05 -1.80
N PRO A 68 3.90 -20.11 -1.00
CA PRO A 68 3.90 -21.49 -1.50
C PRO A 68 2.71 -21.77 -2.44
N GLU A 69 2.88 -22.72 -3.36
CA GLU A 69 1.81 -23.22 -4.24
C GLU A 69 1.13 -22.14 -5.10
N GLY A 70 1.90 -21.17 -5.58
CA GLY A 70 1.39 -20.09 -6.43
C GLY A 70 0.53 -19.06 -5.69
N ARG A 71 0.51 -19.08 -4.35
CA ARG A 71 -0.16 -18.04 -3.56
C ARG A 71 0.59 -16.73 -3.68
N CYS A 72 -0.14 -15.63 -3.87
CA CYS A 72 0.41 -14.28 -3.87
C CYS A 72 -0.49 -13.38 -3.03
N VAL A 73 0.08 -12.71 -2.02
CA VAL A 73 -0.60 -11.62 -1.32
C VAL A 73 -0.39 -10.34 -2.13
N ILE A 74 -1.45 -9.56 -2.33
CA ILE A 74 -1.44 -8.35 -3.16
C ILE A 74 -1.82 -7.14 -2.33
N GLY A 75 -1.15 -6.01 -2.55
CA GLY A 75 -1.47 -4.69 -1.97
C GLY A 75 -0.97 -3.55 -2.86
N ILE A 76 -1.10 -2.30 -2.41
CA ILE A 76 -0.59 -1.13 -3.15
C ILE A 76 0.81 -0.76 -2.68
N ASP A 77 1.66 -0.29 -3.59
CA ASP A 77 2.99 0.17 -3.21
C ASP A 77 2.97 1.51 -2.47
N HIS A 78 4.13 1.86 -1.94
CA HIS A 78 4.32 3.07 -1.17
C HIS A 78 4.09 4.35 -1.98
N PHE A 79 4.40 4.38 -3.28
CA PHE A 79 4.12 5.56 -4.09
C PHE A 79 2.62 5.83 -4.13
N LEU A 80 1.81 4.79 -4.36
CA LEU A 80 0.35 4.96 -4.39
C LEU A 80 -0.18 5.33 -3.01
N ALA A 81 0.36 4.73 -1.95
CA ALA A 81 -0.01 5.03 -0.56
C ALA A 81 0.34 6.47 -0.12
N GLU A 82 1.48 7.03 -0.56
CA GLU A 82 1.86 8.43 -0.28
C GLU A 82 1.06 9.42 -1.13
N SER A 83 0.83 9.07 -2.39
CA SER A 83 0.16 9.95 -3.33
C SER A 83 -1.34 10.09 -3.01
N LEU A 84 -1.91 9.08 -2.35
CA LEU A 84 -3.27 9.08 -1.83
C LEU A 84 -3.27 9.59 -0.38
N GLN A 85 -3.72 10.83 -0.16
CA GLN A 85 -3.88 11.35 1.21
C GLN A 85 -5.15 10.82 1.90
N HIS A 86 -6.17 10.46 1.11
CA HIS A 86 -7.44 9.98 1.62
C HIS A 86 -7.89 8.72 0.89
N VAL A 87 -8.42 7.77 1.65
CA VAL A 87 -9.14 6.62 1.09
C VAL A 87 -10.35 6.40 1.98
N ARG A 88 -11.53 6.70 1.45
CA ARG A 88 -12.80 6.56 2.14
C ARG A 88 -13.28 5.11 2.15
N SER A 89 -13.12 4.43 1.02
CA SER A 89 -13.57 3.05 0.86
C SER A 89 -12.73 2.34 -0.21
N ILE A 90 -12.68 1.01 -0.11
CA ILE A 90 -11.90 0.15 -0.98
C ILE A 90 -12.80 -1.00 -1.43
N ILE A 91 -13.10 -1.05 -2.72
CA ILE A 91 -13.67 -2.25 -3.35
C ILE A 91 -12.51 -3.10 -3.81
N ARG A 92 -12.55 -4.37 -3.42
CA ARG A 92 -11.56 -5.40 -3.74
C ARG A 92 -12.31 -6.70 -4.03
N PRO A 93 -11.69 -7.69 -4.68
CA PRO A 93 -12.35 -8.94 -4.98
C PRO A 93 -12.74 -9.68 -3.69
N CYS A 94 -13.89 -10.35 -3.73
CA CYS A 94 -14.29 -11.27 -2.68
C CYS A 94 -13.47 -12.57 -2.77
N THR A 95 -13.39 -13.31 -1.67
CA THR A 95 -12.91 -14.69 -1.73
C THR A 95 -13.73 -15.47 -2.76
N HIS A 96 -13.06 -16.34 -3.52
CA HIS A 96 -13.57 -17.12 -4.65
C HIS A 96 -13.80 -16.35 -5.95
N SER A 97 -13.57 -15.04 -6.01
CA SER A 97 -13.61 -14.30 -7.28
C SER A 97 -12.49 -14.75 -8.22
N ARG A 98 -12.81 -14.89 -9.52
CA ARG A 98 -11.83 -15.15 -10.59
C ARG A 98 -11.24 -13.84 -11.08
N LEU A 99 -9.92 -13.76 -11.15
CA LEU A 99 -9.17 -12.65 -11.74
C LEU A 99 -8.76 -12.97 -13.17
N GLN A 100 -8.81 -11.96 -14.02
CA GLN A 100 -8.32 -11.99 -15.39
C GLN A 100 -7.32 -10.85 -15.57
N ILE A 101 -6.14 -11.14 -16.14
CA ILE A 101 -5.08 -10.15 -16.34
C ILE A 101 -5.64 -8.94 -17.10
N GLY A 102 -5.32 -7.74 -16.62
CA GLY A 102 -5.72 -6.48 -17.26
C GLY A 102 -7.20 -6.11 -17.10
N LYS A 103 -8.02 -6.90 -16.37
CA LYS A 103 -9.37 -6.48 -15.97
C LYS A 103 -9.33 -5.77 -14.61
N HIS A 104 -10.22 -4.80 -14.41
CA HIS A 104 -10.32 -4.10 -13.13
C HIS A 104 -10.65 -5.06 -11.99
N CYS A 105 -9.94 -4.93 -10.88
CA CYS A 105 -10.13 -5.77 -9.69
C CYS A 105 -10.24 -4.98 -8.39
N VAL A 106 -9.71 -3.76 -8.34
CA VAL A 106 -9.69 -2.92 -7.14
C VAL A 106 -10.12 -1.50 -7.51
N TRP A 107 -10.92 -0.89 -6.65
CA TRP A 107 -11.31 0.51 -6.72
C TRP A 107 -11.05 1.19 -5.38
N LEU A 108 -10.27 2.26 -5.41
CA LEU A 108 -9.96 3.10 -4.27
C LEU A 108 -10.79 4.37 -4.39
N PHE A 109 -11.67 4.61 -3.41
CA PHE A 109 -12.55 5.78 -3.38
C PHE A 109 -11.93 6.87 -2.54
N ASP A 110 -11.56 7.95 -3.20
CA ASP A 110 -11.14 9.20 -2.59
C ASP A 110 -12.37 10.14 -2.46
N ILE A 111 -12.19 11.31 -1.86
CA ILE A 111 -13.19 12.38 -1.87
C ILE A 111 -13.28 13.09 -3.23
N PHE A 112 -12.19 13.09 -4.00
CA PHE A 112 -12.07 13.74 -5.31
C PHE A 112 -12.36 12.79 -6.49
N GLY A 113 -12.42 11.48 -6.26
CA GLY A 113 -12.74 10.54 -7.33
C GLY A 113 -12.49 9.08 -7.00
N THR A 114 -12.27 8.27 -8.03
CA THR A 114 -12.02 6.83 -7.90
C THR A 114 -10.84 6.40 -8.75
N ILE A 115 -9.86 5.75 -8.11
CA ILE A 115 -8.75 5.07 -8.79
C ILE A 115 -9.13 3.62 -9.00
N SER A 116 -9.08 3.14 -10.24
CA SER A 116 -9.36 1.74 -10.58
C SER A 116 -8.08 1.03 -11.07
N LEU A 117 -7.74 -0.06 -10.39
CA LEU A 117 -6.54 -0.85 -10.64
C LEU A 117 -6.91 -2.19 -11.28
N ARG A 118 -6.02 -2.68 -12.15
CA ARG A 118 -6.25 -3.89 -12.94
C ARG A 118 -5.44 -5.06 -12.42
N ALA A 119 -6.01 -6.26 -12.52
CA ALA A 119 -5.42 -7.46 -12.00
C ALA A 119 -4.08 -7.74 -12.70
N PRO A 120 -2.99 -7.91 -11.94
CA PRO A 120 -1.67 -8.16 -12.52
C PRO A 120 -1.49 -9.63 -12.93
N VAL A 121 -2.32 -10.52 -12.40
CA VAL A 121 -2.25 -11.98 -12.60
C VAL A 121 -3.66 -12.56 -12.79
N ALA A 122 -3.74 -13.68 -13.50
CA ALA A 122 -4.94 -14.51 -13.53
C ALA A 122 -4.92 -15.49 -12.34
N GLY A 123 -6.11 -15.86 -11.86
CA GLY A 123 -6.22 -16.83 -10.77
C GLY A 123 -7.51 -16.69 -9.97
N VAL A 124 -7.55 -17.34 -8.80
CA VAL A 124 -8.71 -17.32 -7.91
C VAL A 124 -8.33 -16.67 -6.59
N VAL A 125 -9.10 -15.68 -6.14
CA VAL A 125 -8.91 -15.04 -4.83
C VAL A 125 -9.23 -16.05 -3.74
N ILE A 126 -8.28 -16.29 -2.85
CA ILE A 126 -8.41 -17.25 -1.73
C ILE A 126 -8.62 -16.56 -0.39
N ARG A 127 -8.30 -15.27 -0.29
CA ARG A 127 -8.54 -14.46 0.90
C ARG A 127 -8.72 -13.00 0.52
N SER A 128 -9.55 -12.27 1.25
CA SER A 128 -9.72 -10.82 1.10
C SER A 128 -9.58 -10.15 2.46
N ASN A 129 -8.94 -8.99 2.53
CA ASN A 129 -8.68 -8.31 3.78
C ASN A 129 -9.92 -7.54 4.28
N TRP A 130 -10.70 -8.15 5.16
CA TRP A 130 -11.94 -7.55 5.68
C TRP A 130 -11.71 -6.37 6.63
N ASP A 131 -10.49 -6.21 7.18
CA ASP A 131 -10.17 -5.11 8.10
C ASP A 131 -10.26 -3.75 7.40
N LEU A 132 -10.00 -3.70 6.09
CA LEU A 132 -10.10 -2.50 5.25
C LEU A 132 -11.52 -1.91 5.15
N ILE A 133 -12.56 -2.65 5.54
CA ILE A 133 -13.93 -2.08 5.64
C ILE A 133 -14.03 -1.15 6.85
N ARG A 134 -13.41 -1.54 7.96
CA ARG A 134 -13.48 -0.78 9.22
C ARG A 134 -12.38 0.26 9.30
N GLN A 135 -11.22 -0.04 8.71
CA GLN A 135 -10.02 0.79 8.76
C GLN A 135 -9.37 0.88 7.37
N PRO A 136 -9.98 1.62 6.42
CA PRO A 136 -9.43 1.77 5.07
C PRO A 136 -8.05 2.43 5.07
N THR A 137 -7.73 3.27 6.06
CA THR A 137 -6.44 3.97 6.22
C THR A 137 -5.24 3.04 6.42
N LEU A 138 -5.44 1.76 6.73
CA LEU A 138 -4.36 0.77 6.79
C LEU A 138 -3.64 0.62 5.43
N ILE A 139 -4.36 0.83 4.32
CA ILE A 139 -3.76 0.78 2.98
C ILE A 139 -2.69 1.86 2.78
N LEU A 140 -2.84 3.00 3.47
CA LEU A 140 -1.93 4.14 3.39
C LEU A 140 -0.82 4.04 4.43
N THR A 141 -1.18 3.71 5.68
CA THR A 141 -0.26 3.71 6.82
C THR A 141 0.60 2.45 6.88
N HIS A 142 0.13 1.32 6.36
CA HIS A 142 0.85 0.03 6.42
C HIS A 142 0.78 -0.70 5.06
N PRO A 143 1.24 -0.08 3.95
CA PRO A 143 1.00 -0.57 2.59
C PRO A 143 1.58 -1.97 2.33
N TYR A 144 2.68 -2.33 2.99
CA TYR A 144 3.32 -3.65 2.90
C TYR A 144 3.01 -4.59 4.08
N GLY A 145 2.17 -4.15 5.02
CA GLY A 145 1.81 -4.88 6.23
C GLY A 145 0.30 -5.12 6.31
N LEU A 146 -0.35 -4.49 7.28
CA LEU A 146 -1.78 -4.63 7.53
C LEU A 146 -2.67 -4.12 6.38
N GLY A 147 -2.13 -3.30 5.48
CA GLY A 147 -2.81 -2.72 4.32
C GLY A 147 -2.91 -3.61 3.08
N TRP A 148 -2.56 -4.90 3.15
CA TRP A 148 -2.74 -5.82 2.03
C TRP A 148 -4.22 -5.89 1.59
N LEU A 149 -4.47 -6.05 0.29
CA LEU A 149 -5.81 -6.02 -0.29
C LEU A 149 -6.46 -7.42 -0.28
N PHE A 150 -5.83 -8.38 -0.97
CA PHE A 150 -6.34 -9.73 -1.12
C PHE A 150 -5.20 -10.71 -1.41
N GLU A 151 -5.48 -12.01 -1.30
CA GLU A 151 -4.56 -13.10 -1.62
C GLU A 151 -5.17 -13.93 -2.75
N VAL A 152 -4.35 -14.24 -3.75
CA VAL A 152 -4.75 -14.99 -4.94
C VAL A 152 -3.93 -16.28 -5.04
N ARG A 153 -4.54 -17.37 -5.48
CA ARG A 153 -3.83 -18.50 -6.06
C ARG A 153 -3.63 -18.19 -7.54
N ALA A 154 -2.45 -17.71 -7.89
CA ALA A 154 -2.11 -17.30 -9.24
C ALA A 154 -1.92 -18.54 -10.14
N GLU A 155 -2.30 -18.39 -11.42
CA GLU A 155 -2.23 -19.45 -12.42
C GLU A 155 -1.11 -19.18 -13.43
N GLY A 156 -0.55 -20.24 -14.01
CA GLY A 156 0.47 -20.16 -15.05
C GLY A 156 1.78 -19.51 -14.58
N HIS A 157 2.50 -18.92 -15.55
CA HIS A 157 3.74 -18.16 -15.32
C HIS A 157 3.41 -16.73 -14.85
N TRP A 158 2.82 -16.61 -13.66
CA TRP A 158 2.25 -15.36 -13.15
C TRP A 158 3.26 -14.21 -12.96
N GLN A 159 4.57 -14.50 -12.96
CA GLN A 159 5.62 -13.49 -12.90
C GLN A 159 5.78 -12.69 -14.20
N GLU A 160 5.23 -13.18 -15.30
CA GLU A 160 5.39 -12.57 -16.61
C GLU A 160 4.88 -11.11 -16.64
N GLY A 161 5.72 -10.20 -17.13
CA GLY A 161 5.40 -8.78 -17.24
C GLY A 161 5.43 -7.99 -15.91
N LEU A 162 5.78 -8.64 -14.79
CA LEU A 162 5.98 -8.00 -13.49
C LEU A 162 7.44 -7.58 -13.30
N LEU A 163 7.63 -6.50 -12.55
CA LEU A 163 8.94 -5.93 -12.22
C LEU A 163 9.43 -6.50 -10.88
N LYS A 164 10.75 -6.56 -10.68
CA LYS A 164 11.35 -6.98 -9.40
C LYS A 164 12.64 -6.22 -9.09
N GLY A 165 12.98 -6.14 -7.81
CA GLY A 165 14.25 -5.58 -7.35
C GLY A 165 14.48 -4.16 -7.86
N GLY A 166 15.66 -3.89 -8.42
CA GLY A 166 16.02 -2.56 -8.92
C GLY A 166 15.07 -2.02 -10.00
N GLU A 167 14.49 -2.88 -10.84
CA GLU A 167 13.54 -2.45 -11.87
C GLU A 167 12.24 -1.93 -11.25
N ALA A 168 11.72 -2.63 -10.25
CA ALA A 168 10.51 -2.22 -9.52
C ALA A 168 10.75 -0.90 -8.77
N ILE A 169 11.89 -0.77 -8.09
CA ILE A 169 12.28 0.47 -7.38
C ILE A 169 12.39 1.63 -8.36
N ALA A 170 13.07 1.43 -9.48
CA ALA A 170 13.23 2.47 -10.50
C ALA A 170 11.88 2.86 -11.14
N PHE A 171 10.94 1.92 -11.27
CA PHE A 171 9.58 2.23 -11.73
C PHE A 171 8.83 3.11 -10.73
N ILE A 172 8.85 2.77 -9.43
CA ILE A 172 8.24 3.59 -8.37
C ILE A 172 8.81 5.01 -8.38
N GLN A 173 10.15 5.14 -8.48
CA GLN A 173 10.82 6.44 -8.54
C GLN A 173 10.44 7.24 -9.80
N ARG A 174 10.36 6.58 -10.96
CA ARG A 174 9.90 7.22 -12.20
C ARG A 174 8.46 7.72 -12.08
N SER A 175 7.55 6.94 -11.52
CA SER A 175 6.16 7.38 -11.29
C SER A 175 6.09 8.57 -10.34
N ARG A 176 6.90 8.59 -9.28
CA ARG A 176 7.00 9.74 -8.37
C ARG A 176 7.49 11.00 -9.09
N ASN A 177 8.57 10.89 -9.87
CA ASN A 177 9.11 12.02 -10.62
C ASN A 177 8.11 12.51 -11.68
N MET A 178 7.42 11.59 -12.36
CA MET A 178 6.40 11.93 -13.35
C MET A 178 5.24 12.73 -12.71
N LEU A 179 4.72 12.28 -11.56
CA LEU A 179 3.68 13.02 -10.84
C LEU A 179 4.19 14.40 -10.42
N ARG A 180 5.42 14.47 -9.89
CA ARG A 180 6.05 15.74 -9.51
C ARG A 180 6.13 16.70 -10.68
N ASP A 181 6.65 16.27 -11.82
CA ASP A 181 6.83 17.11 -12.99
C ASP A 181 5.47 17.62 -13.52
N LYS A 182 4.44 16.76 -13.51
CA LYS A 182 3.07 17.13 -13.85
C LYS A 182 2.50 18.19 -12.92
N VAL A 183 2.65 18.02 -11.61
CA VAL A 183 2.14 18.98 -10.61
C VAL A 183 2.85 20.32 -10.74
N VAL A 184 4.18 20.32 -10.88
CA VAL A 184 4.97 21.54 -11.08
C VAL A 184 4.53 22.29 -12.34
N ALA A 185 4.29 21.57 -13.44
CA ALA A 185 3.80 22.16 -14.68
C ALA A 185 2.39 22.77 -14.54
N ALA A 186 1.49 22.11 -13.79
CA ALA A 186 0.15 22.62 -13.51
C ALA A 186 0.21 23.91 -12.65
N GLN A 187 1.00 23.92 -11.58
CA GLN A 187 1.17 25.09 -10.70
C GLN A 187 1.73 26.32 -11.44
N ALA A 188 2.67 26.11 -12.36
CA ALA A 188 3.21 27.17 -13.20
C ALA A 188 2.14 27.79 -14.12
N THR A 189 1.18 26.99 -14.57
CA THR A 189 0.08 27.45 -15.43
C THR A 189 -0.95 28.28 -14.65
N GLU A 190 -1.11 28.00 -13.35
CA GLU A 190 -2.00 28.75 -12.43
C GLU A 190 -1.35 30.03 -11.86
N GLY A 191 -0.13 30.38 -12.27
CA GLY A 191 0.58 31.55 -11.76
C GLY A 191 1.08 31.41 -10.33
N CYS A 192 1.12 30.19 -9.78
CA CYS A 192 1.66 29.90 -8.47
C CYS A 192 3.18 29.80 -8.55
N THR A 193 3.90 30.56 -7.72
CA THR A 193 5.38 30.53 -7.71
C THR A 193 5.86 29.30 -6.95
N VAL A 194 6.41 28.33 -7.67
CA VAL A 194 7.14 27.19 -7.07
C VAL A 194 8.51 27.68 -6.66
N ALA A 195 8.80 27.70 -5.35
CA ALA A 195 10.16 27.83 -4.87
C ALA A 195 10.98 26.66 -5.42
N ALA A 196 12.09 26.96 -6.09
CA ALA A 196 13.04 25.98 -6.62
C ALA A 196 13.89 25.36 -5.50
N ASP A 197 13.30 25.06 -4.35
CA ASP A 197 13.97 24.14 -3.44
C ASP A 197 13.82 22.73 -4.01
N GLY A 198 14.90 21.95 -4.02
CA GLY A 198 14.87 20.55 -4.42
C GLY A 198 14.05 19.68 -3.45
N GLY A 199 13.14 20.27 -2.65
CA GLY A 199 12.31 19.61 -1.67
C GLY A 199 11.25 18.72 -2.32
N GLY A 200 10.78 17.71 -1.59
CA GLY A 200 9.67 16.85 -2.02
C GLY A 200 8.41 17.67 -2.31
N LEU A 201 7.45 17.09 -3.02
CA LEU A 201 6.13 17.72 -3.19
C LEU A 201 5.56 18.02 -1.79
N ALA A 202 5.24 19.28 -1.53
CA ALA A 202 4.46 19.66 -0.35
C ALA A 202 3.00 19.22 -0.58
N LEU A 203 2.78 17.90 -0.54
CA LEU A 203 1.51 17.28 -0.92
C LEU A 203 0.35 17.91 -0.15
N ASP A 204 0.51 18.17 1.15
CA ASP A 204 -0.52 18.83 1.95
C ASP A 204 -0.93 20.20 1.39
N ALA A 205 0.03 21.01 0.93
CA ALA A 205 -0.26 22.30 0.32
C ALA A 205 -0.95 22.12 -1.04
N ILE A 206 -0.45 21.20 -1.87
CA ILE A 206 -1.02 20.91 -3.20
C ILE A 206 -2.47 20.41 -3.09
N HIS A 207 -2.74 19.51 -2.14
CA HIS A 207 -4.09 19.02 -1.89
C HIS A 207 -5.03 20.08 -1.32
N GLN A 208 -4.51 21.10 -0.63
CA GLN A 208 -5.32 22.23 -0.17
C GLN A 208 -5.63 23.23 -1.28
N THR A 209 -4.71 23.43 -2.23
CA THR A 209 -4.84 24.47 -3.26
C THR A 209 -5.45 23.96 -4.56
N MET A 210 -5.15 22.73 -4.97
CA MET A 210 -5.53 22.15 -6.27
C MET A 210 -5.91 20.66 -6.19
N PRO A 211 -6.82 20.25 -5.27
CA PRO A 211 -7.09 18.83 -5.02
C PRO A 211 -7.62 18.04 -6.22
N ASP A 212 -8.58 18.60 -6.96
CA ASP A 212 -9.19 17.94 -8.12
C ASP A 212 -8.16 17.74 -9.24
N THR A 213 -7.43 18.81 -9.58
CA THR A 213 -6.33 18.78 -10.56
C THR A 213 -5.26 17.77 -10.14
N TYR A 214 -4.85 17.76 -8.87
CA TYR A 214 -3.88 16.78 -8.38
C TYR A 214 -4.39 15.34 -8.55
N PHE A 215 -5.65 15.08 -8.21
CA PHE A 215 -6.25 13.75 -8.34
C PHE A 215 -6.30 13.27 -9.80
N GLU A 216 -6.58 14.18 -10.74
CA GLU A 216 -6.52 13.90 -12.18
C GLU A 216 -5.08 13.55 -12.61
N LEU A 217 -4.09 14.36 -12.24
CA LEU A 217 -2.68 14.12 -12.58
C LEU A 217 -2.15 12.81 -11.99
N LEU A 218 -2.56 12.46 -10.77
CA LEU A 218 -2.28 11.17 -10.15
C LEU A 218 -2.90 10.01 -10.96
N SER A 219 -4.18 10.13 -11.29
CA SER A 219 -4.91 9.12 -12.07
C SER A 219 -4.27 8.90 -13.44
N GLU A 220 -3.86 9.96 -14.13
CA GLU A 220 -3.11 9.86 -15.37
C GLU A 220 -1.72 9.23 -15.19
N THR A 221 -1.01 9.54 -14.11
CA THR A 221 0.32 8.99 -13.84
C THR A 221 0.26 7.46 -13.68
N ILE A 222 -0.73 6.97 -12.92
CA ILE A 222 -0.97 5.53 -12.74
C ILE A 222 -1.33 4.87 -14.07
N THR A 223 -2.12 5.53 -14.91
CA THR A 223 -2.59 4.96 -16.17
C THR A 223 -1.57 5.05 -17.31
N THR A 224 -0.63 5.99 -17.27
CA THR A 224 0.42 6.14 -18.31
C THR A 224 1.43 4.98 -18.28
N GLY A 225 1.65 4.38 -17.10
CA GLY A 225 2.50 3.19 -16.96
C GLY A 225 1.91 1.92 -17.60
N ARG A 226 0.66 1.95 -18.07
CA ARG A 226 0.00 0.78 -18.68
C ARG A 226 0.67 0.47 -20.02
N ALA A 227 1.27 -0.71 -20.15
CA ALA A 227 1.61 -1.23 -21.47
C ALA A 227 0.33 -1.24 -22.32
N LYS A 228 0.40 -0.75 -23.57
CA LYS A 228 -0.70 -0.90 -24.51
C LYS A 228 -1.02 -2.40 -24.59
N THR A 229 -2.20 -2.79 -24.15
CA THR A 229 -2.73 -4.12 -24.48
C THR A 229 -2.74 -4.21 -26.00
N PRO A 230 -2.16 -5.27 -26.61
CA PRO A 230 -2.26 -5.46 -28.05
C PRO A 230 -3.73 -5.54 -28.51
#